data_AF-A0AA95N112-F1
#
_entry.id   AF-A0AA95N112-F1
#
_cell.length_a   1.000
_cell.length_b   1.000
_cell.length_c   1.000
_cell.angle_alpha   90.00
_cell.angle_beta   90.00
_cell.angle_gamma   90.00
#
_symmetry.space_group_name_H-M   'P 1'
#
loop_
_entity.id
_entity.type
_entity.pdbx_description
1 polymer ?
#
loop_
_entity_poly.entity_id
_entity_poly.type
_entity_poly.pdbx_seq_one_letter_code
_entity_poly.pdbx_strand_id
1 'polypeptide(L)'
;MPIIRFINSNKQLEVPEDSNILRMSLRYDGELPNRCGGGICGTCVFKAEEGSEFLDNVKIQERRKLGEEWLEKGYRLGCQTFVTNGDIEISWDEKITNQVKMRKPDKLKQEVSANK
;
A
#
# COMPACT_ATOMS: atom_id res chain seq x y z
N MET A 1 7.40 12.47 14.37
CA MET A 1 6.09 12.60 13.71
C MET A 1 6.37 12.65 12.21
N PRO A 2 6.26 11.52 11.51
CA PRO A 2 6.48 11.48 10.06
C PRO A 2 5.39 12.23 9.29
N ILE A 3 5.73 12.67 8.07
CA ILE A 3 4.80 13.31 7.13
C ILE A 3 4.43 12.36 6.00
N ILE A 4 3.12 12.24 5.71
CA ILE A 4 2.60 11.59 4.51
C ILE A 4 2.25 12.66 3.49
N ARG A 5 2.92 12.66 2.33
CA ARG A 5 2.61 13.53 1.19
C ARG A 5 1.76 12.76 0.17
N PHE A 6 0.55 13.25 -0.09
CA PHE A 6 -0.37 12.73 -1.10
C PHE A 6 -0.26 13.60 -2.36
N ILE A 7 0.51 13.15 -3.36
CA ILE A 7 0.81 13.96 -4.56
C ILE A 7 -0.48 14.34 -5.30
N ASN A 8 -1.36 13.37 -5.54
CA ASN A 8 -2.56 13.56 -6.36
C ASN A 8 -3.52 14.63 -5.81
N SER A 9 -3.60 14.75 -4.48
CA SER A 9 -4.47 15.74 -3.82
C SER A 9 -3.70 16.98 -3.34
N ASN A 10 -2.38 17.05 -3.57
CA ASN A 10 -1.49 18.08 -3.06
C ASN A 10 -1.64 18.32 -1.53
N LYS A 11 -1.77 17.24 -0.75
CA LYS A 11 -1.95 17.30 0.71
C LYS A 11 -0.74 16.73 1.43
N GLN A 12 -0.46 17.28 2.60
CA GLN A 12 0.59 16.82 3.50
C GLN A 12 0.01 16.67 4.89
N LEU A 13 0.30 15.55 5.53
CA LEU A 13 -0.25 15.21 6.83
C LEU A 13 0.86 14.74 7.75
N GLU A 14 1.03 15.45 8.86
CA GLU A 14 1.85 14.97 9.97
C GLU A 14 1.07 13.92 10.77
N VAL A 15 1.67 12.76 10.98
CA VAL A 15 1.03 11.61 11.62
C VAL A 15 1.88 11.06 12.77
N PRO A 16 1.26 10.36 13.73
CA PRO A 16 2.00 9.53 14.68
C PRO A 16 2.80 8.43 13.97
N GLU A 17 3.85 7.94 14.61
CA GLU A 17 4.52 6.71 14.19
C GLU A 17 3.52 5.53 14.16
N ASP A 18 3.80 4.54 13.34
CA ASP A 18 2.94 3.38 13.09
C ASP A 18 1.51 3.75 12.63
N SER A 19 1.41 4.81 11.81
CA SER A 19 0.14 5.24 11.23
C SER A 19 -0.19 4.49 9.94
N ASN A 20 -1.42 3.96 9.83
CA ASN A 20 -1.89 3.30 8.62
C ASN A 20 -2.25 4.31 7.51
N ILE A 21 -1.68 4.12 6.32
CA ILE A 21 -1.82 5.07 5.19
C ILE A 21 -3.28 5.30 4.80
N LEU A 22 -4.06 4.23 4.59
CA LEU A 22 -5.46 4.38 4.19
C LEU A 22 -6.30 5.05 5.27
N ARG A 23 -6.10 4.69 6.55
CA ARG A 23 -6.84 5.32 7.66
C ARG A 23 -6.54 6.81 7.76
N MET A 24 -5.29 7.21 7.56
CA MET A 24 -4.90 8.61 7.56
C MET A 24 -5.50 9.36 6.38
N SER A 25 -5.47 8.76 5.19
CA SER A 25 -6.12 9.32 4.00
C SER A 25 -7.63 9.52 4.20
N LEU A 26 -8.34 8.56 4.78
CA LEU A 26 -9.78 8.68 5.05
C LEU A 26 -10.11 9.73 6.12
N ARG A 27 -9.24 9.91 7.12
CA ARG A 27 -9.48 10.84 8.23
C ARG A 27 -9.21 12.29 7.85
N TYR A 28 -8.25 12.52 6.98
CA TYR A 28 -7.75 13.86 6.64
C TYR A 28 -7.90 14.18 5.16
N ASP A 29 -8.88 13.54 4.50
CA ASP A 29 -9.23 13.76 3.10
C ASP A 29 -8.05 13.63 2.12
N GLY A 30 -7.14 12.68 2.35
CA GLY A 30 -6.02 12.41 1.45
C GLY A 30 -6.42 11.71 0.14
N GLU A 31 -7.72 11.50 -0.11
CA GLU A 31 -8.32 11.07 -1.38
C GLU A 31 -7.81 9.74 -1.99
N LEU A 32 -7.06 8.93 -1.24
CA LEU A 32 -6.63 7.61 -1.70
C LEU A 32 -7.88 6.74 -1.95
N PRO A 33 -8.04 6.16 -3.16
CA PRO A 33 -9.21 5.35 -3.46
C PRO A 33 -9.35 4.18 -2.50
N ASN A 34 -10.58 3.86 -2.10
CA ASN A 34 -10.81 2.86 -1.07
C ASN A 34 -12.06 2.02 -1.35
N ARG A 35 -12.12 0.84 -0.72
CA ARG A 35 -13.28 -0.06 -0.81
C ARG A 35 -13.38 -1.04 0.36
N CYS A 36 -12.41 -1.95 0.53
CA CYS A 36 -12.58 -3.10 1.43
C CYS A 36 -11.81 -3.06 2.76
N GLY A 37 -10.71 -2.30 2.84
CA GLY A 37 -9.82 -2.31 4.02
C GLY A 37 -9.05 -3.62 4.32
N GLY A 38 -9.35 -4.72 3.62
CA GLY A 38 -8.83 -6.07 3.93
C GLY A 38 -7.73 -6.61 3.01
N GLY A 39 -7.09 -5.78 2.20
CA GLY A 39 -5.99 -6.23 1.32
C GLY A 39 -6.40 -7.07 0.10
N ILE A 40 -7.70 -7.28 -0.16
CA ILE A 40 -8.18 -8.17 -1.22
C ILE A 40 -8.65 -7.47 -2.50
N CYS A 41 -9.15 -6.22 -2.40
CA CYS A 41 -9.77 -5.55 -3.54
C CYS A 41 -8.77 -4.84 -4.47
N GLY A 42 -7.63 -4.38 -3.94
CA GLY A 42 -6.65 -3.60 -4.70
C GLY A 42 -7.01 -2.14 -4.96
N THR A 43 -8.15 -1.63 -4.47
CA THR A 43 -8.58 -0.25 -4.74
C THR A 43 -7.66 0.80 -4.13
N CYS A 44 -7.12 0.55 -2.94
CA CYS A 44 -6.19 1.45 -2.26
C CYS A 44 -4.73 1.23 -2.67
N VAL A 45 -4.48 0.81 -3.92
CA VAL A 45 -3.12 0.69 -4.41
C VAL A 45 -2.52 2.09 -4.59
N PHE A 46 -1.27 2.24 -4.15
CA PHE A 46 -0.49 3.46 -4.34
C PHE A 46 0.95 3.07 -4.69
N LYS A 47 1.71 4.00 -5.24
CA LYS A 47 3.15 3.90 -5.45
C LYS A 47 3.86 4.76 -4.41
N ALA A 48 4.84 4.19 -3.72
CA ALA A 48 5.77 4.98 -2.91
C ALA A 48 6.76 5.64 -3.87
N GLU A 49 6.69 6.95 -4.01
CA GLU A 49 7.65 7.72 -4.80
C GLU A 49 8.92 8.00 -4.00
N GLU A 50 8.76 8.28 -2.69
CA GLU A 50 9.86 8.48 -1.75
C GLU A 50 9.55 7.82 -0.39
N GLY A 51 10.60 7.47 0.37
CA GLY A 51 10.48 6.98 1.75
C GLY A 51 9.97 5.54 1.88
N SER A 52 10.16 4.72 0.84
CA SER A 52 9.73 3.30 0.85
C SER A 52 10.34 2.47 1.98
N GLU A 53 11.53 2.86 2.45
CA GLU A 53 12.27 2.28 3.57
C GLU A 53 11.62 2.58 4.93
N PHE A 54 10.73 3.58 5.00
CA PHE A 54 9.96 3.94 6.20
C PHE A 54 8.56 3.30 6.22
N LEU A 55 8.36 2.28 5.38
CA LEU A 55 7.13 1.49 5.34
C LEU A 55 7.34 0.15 6.03
N ASP A 56 6.30 -0.33 6.71
CA ASP A 56 6.32 -1.66 7.30
C ASP A 56 6.45 -2.78 6.26
N ASN A 57 6.84 -3.96 6.76
CA ASN A 57 6.99 -5.16 5.96
C ASN A 57 5.71 -5.50 5.18
N VAL A 58 5.90 -5.99 3.95
CA VAL A 58 4.80 -6.42 3.09
C VAL A 58 4.03 -7.58 3.72
N LYS A 59 2.72 -7.38 3.95
CA LYS A 59 1.85 -8.39 4.57
C LYS A 59 1.46 -9.49 3.58
N ILE A 60 1.08 -10.68 4.08
CA ILE A 60 0.72 -11.84 3.24
C ILE A 60 -0.43 -11.52 2.27
N GLN A 61 -1.48 -10.83 2.74
CA GLN A 61 -2.63 -10.50 1.88
C GLN A 61 -2.26 -9.47 0.80
N GLU A 62 -1.43 -8.49 1.16
CA GLU A 62 -0.86 -7.53 0.23
C GLU A 62 -0.05 -8.22 -0.87
N ARG A 63 0.88 -9.11 -0.47
CA ARG A 63 1.68 -9.91 -1.41
C ARG A 63 0.82 -10.79 -2.30
N ARG A 64 -0.24 -11.41 -1.77
CA ARG A 64 -1.19 -12.20 -2.59
C ARG A 64 -1.87 -11.33 -3.64
N LYS A 65 -2.30 -10.11 -3.28
CA LYS A 65 -3.05 -9.24 -4.20
C LYS A 65 -2.16 -8.53 -5.21
N LEU A 66 -0.97 -8.09 -4.81
CA LEU A 66 -0.03 -7.38 -5.69
C LEU A 66 0.91 -8.33 -6.44
N GLY A 67 1.41 -9.38 -5.80
CA GLY A 67 2.50 -10.21 -6.33
C GLY A 67 3.82 -9.45 -6.35
N GLU A 68 4.92 -10.18 -6.61
CA GLU A 68 6.26 -9.57 -6.65
C GLU A 68 6.37 -8.49 -7.73
N GLU A 69 5.76 -8.71 -8.88
CA GLU A 69 5.80 -7.77 -10.03
C GLU A 69 5.42 -6.33 -9.65
N TRP A 70 4.38 -6.16 -8.83
CA TRP A 70 3.90 -4.84 -8.43
C TRP A 70 4.67 -4.31 -7.22
N LEU A 71 5.05 -5.19 -6.29
CA LEU A 71 5.85 -4.82 -5.12
C LEU A 71 7.24 -4.30 -5.52
N GLU A 72 7.92 -4.98 -6.45
CA GLU A 72 9.22 -4.58 -6.98
C GLU A 72 9.17 -3.23 -7.72
N LYS A 73 8.01 -2.88 -8.28
CA LYS A 73 7.75 -1.56 -8.90
C LYS A 73 7.43 -0.46 -7.88
N GLY A 74 7.47 -0.76 -6.58
CA GLY A 74 7.19 0.18 -5.49
C GLY A 74 5.71 0.38 -5.18
N TYR A 75 4.82 -0.50 -5.69
CA TYR A 75 3.39 -0.41 -5.36
C TYR A 75 3.07 -1.15 -4.06
N ARG A 76 2.18 -0.55 -3.27
CA ARG A 76 1.73 -1.04 -1.97
C ARG A 76 0.21 -0.86 -1.84
N LEU A 77 -0.39 -1.50 -0.85
CA LEU A 77 -1.82 -1.31 -0.51
C LEU A 77 -1.96 -0.45 0.74
N GLY A 78 -2.55 0.74 0.63
CA GLY A 78 -2.68 1.67 1.76
C GLY A 78 -3.40 1.07 2.99
N CYS A 79 -4.33 0.13 2.79
CA CYS A 79 -4.99 -0.56 3.91
C CYS A 79 -4.09 -1.56 4.65
N GLN A 80 -2.99 -2.00 4.05
CA GLN A 80 -2.05 -2.95 4.61
C GLN A 80 -0.74 -2.29 5.03
N THR A 81 -0.48 -1.04 4.64
CA THR A 81 0.80 -0.37 4.88
C THR A 81 0.74 0.63 6.03
N PHE A 82 1.80 0.64 6.84
CA PHE A 82 2.01 1.54 7.97
C PHE A 82 3.30 2.32 7.78
N VAL A 83 3.28 3.60 8.17
CA VAL A 83 4.46 4.48 8.19
C VAL A 83 5.15 4.31 9.54
N THR A 84 6.46 4.08 9.53
CA THR A 84 7.23 3.83 10.76
C THR A 84 7.78 5.14 11.32
N ASN A 85 8.88 5.64 10.79
CA ASN A 85 9.71 6.66 11.44
C ASN A 85 10.35 7.68 10.47
N GLY A 86 9.79 7.85 9.28
CA GLY A 86 10.27 8.84 8.31
C GLY A 86 9.17 9.30 7.35
N ASP A 87 9.45 10.39 6.65
CA ASP A 87 8.52 11.00 5.70
C ASP A 87 8.38 10.13 4.45
N ILE A 88 7.17 10.10 3.90
CA ILE A 88 6.86 9.37 2.68
C ILE A 88 6.12 10.23 1.68
N GLU A 89 6.31 9.93 0.41
CA GLU A 89 5.55 10.53 -0.68
C GLU A 89 4.88 9.43 -1.51
N ILE A 90 3.58 9.58 -1.73
CA ILE A 90 2.76 8.58 -2.41
C ILE A 90 1.93 9.17 -3.54
N SER A 91 1.77 8.35 -4.59
CA SER A 91 0.94 8.64 -5.76
C SER A 91 0.02 7.46 -6.09
N TRP A 92 -1.05 7.72 -6.85
CA TRP A 92 -1.88 6.68 -7.43
C TRP A 92 -2.36 7.06 -8.82
N ASP A 93 -2.65 6.04 -9.63
CA ASP A 93 -3.16 6.18 -10.99
C ASP A 93 -4.37 5.27 -11.21
N GLU A 94 -5.37 5.76 -11.94
CA GLU A 94 -6.62 5.04 -12.17
C GLU A 94 -6.41 3.79 -13.04
N LYS A 95 -5.56 3.85 -14.07
CA LYS A 95 -5.29 2.71 -14.95
C LYS A 95 -4.58 1.61 -14.17
N ILE A 96 -3.62 1.96 -13.32
CA ILE A 96 -2.96 1.01 -12.42
C ILE A 96 -3.96 0.41 -11.44
N THR A 97 -4.80 1.23 -10.83
CA THR A 97 -5.84 0.77 -9.90
C THR A 97 -6.76 -0.26 -10.55
N ASN A 98 -7.16 -0.02 -11.80
CA ASN A 98 -8.02 -0.95 -12.54
C ASN A 98 -7.28 -2.26 -12.89
N GLN A 99 -6.01 -2.22 -13.26
CA GLN A 99 -5.20 -3.43 -13.49
C GLN A 99 -5.09 -4.26 -12.21
N VAL A 100 -4.74 -3.64 -11.08
CA VAL A 100 -4.60 -4.32 -9.80
C VAL A 100 -5.93 -4.90 -9.33
N LYS A 101 -7.06 -4.20 -9.51
CA LYS A 101 -8.39 -4.74 -9.19
C LYS A 101 -8.68 -6.03 -9.94
N MET A 102 -8.40 -6.08 -11.24
CA MET A 102 -8.66 -7.24 -12.10
C MET A 102 -7.68 -8.40 -11.88
N ARG A 103 -6.51 -8.12 -11.29
CA ARG A 103 -5.52 -9.15 -10.95
C ARG A 103 -6.13 -10.19 -10.01
N LYS A 104 -6.11 -11.44 -10.44
CA LYS A 104 -6.39 -12.60 -9.58
C LYS A 104 -5.11 -12.91 -8.80
N PRO A 105 -5.19 -13.15 -7.47
CA PRO A 105 -4.05 -13.60 -6.70
C PRO A 105 -3.44 -14.84 -7.33
N ASP A 106 -2.11 -14.95 -7.32
CA ASP A 106 -1.46 -16.17 -7.77
C ASP A 106 -1.95 -17.35 -6.94
N LYS A 107 -2.16 -18.49 -7.60
CA LYS A 107 -2.28 -19.75 -6.85
C LYS A 107 -0.95 -19.94 -6.14
N LEU A 108 -0.92 -19.71 -4.83
CA LEU A 108 0.23 -20.02 -3.99
C LEU A 108 0.68 -21.45 -4.33
N LYS A 109 1.88 -21.58 -4.90
CA LYS A 109 2.59 -22.85 -4.83
C LYS A 109 2.83 -23.04 -3.33
N GLN A 110 2.17 -24.03 -2.75
CA GLN A 110 2.54 -24.48 -1.41
C GLN A 110 3.98 -24.99 -1.53
N GLU A 111 4.95 -24.14 -1.23
CA GLU A 111 6.22 -24.64 -0.74
C GLU A 111 5.92 -25.18 0.66
N VAL A 112 5.49 -26.44 0.69
CA VAL A 112 5.54 -27.24 1.91
C VAL A 112 7.01 -27.23 2.29
N SER A 113 7.37 -26.45 3.31
CA SER A 113 8.66 -26.59 3.98
C SER A 113 8.71 -27.99 4.58
N ALA A 114 9.13 -28.95 3.76
CA ALA A 114 9.59 -30.24 4.20
C ALA A 114 10.95 -30.02 4.86
N ASN A 115 10.95 -29.46 6.07
CA ASN A 115 12.11 -29.56 6.94
C ASN A 115 12.06 -30.94 7.58
N LYS A 116 12.97 -31.78 7.09
CA LYS A 116 13.44 -33.01 7.71
C LYS A 116 14.43 -32.67 8.83
#